data_AF-C2EPQ5-F1
#
_entry.id   AF-C2EPQ5-F1
#
_cell.length_a   1.000
_cell.length_b   1.000
_cell.length_c   1.000
_cell.angle_alpha   90.00
_cell.angle_beta   90.00
_cell.angle_gamma   90.00
#
_symmetry.space_group_name_H-M   'P 1'
#
loop_
_entity.id
_entity.type
_entity.pdbx_description
1 polymer ?
#
loop_
_entity_poly.entity_id
_entity_poly.type
_entity_poly.pdbx_seq_one_letter_code
_entity_poly.pdbx_strand_id
1 'polypeptide(L)'
;MARSAYYKWLHHKPSKREIRDQKILKQIKEIAKSNNSLFGSPKMTMALNAQRKEGEPVVYRRTVSRIMCVNGIRTSKGRFNKNIIISRQRPKRQQEICLNVILMPTSPIKNGAQISRKRRFLATIKKYFFAQFLTFTIDIQFAMPLVDVMI
;
A
#
# COMPACT_ATOMS: atom_id res chain seq x y z
N MET A 1 -19.54 -4.44 -12.74
CA MET A 1 -18.22 -5.12 -12.66
C MET A 1 -18.48 -6.59 -12.39
N ALA A 2 -17.94 -7.51 -13.20
CA ALA A 2 -18.19 -8.94 -13.04
C ALA A 2 -17.47 -9.51 -11.81
N ARG A 3 -18.13 -10.43 -11.09
CA ARG A 3 -17.60 -11.07 -9.87
C ARG A 3 -16.28 -11.82 -10.13
N SER A 4 -16.12 -12.39 -11.33
CA SER A 4 -14.90 -13.09 -11.77
C SER A 4 -13.67 -12.18 -11.88
N ALA A 5 -13.84 -10.93 -12.31
CA ALA A 5 -12.75 -9.96 -12.41
C ALA A 5 -12.22 -9.54 -11.03
N TYR A 6 -13.10 -9.45 -10.03
CA TYR A 6 -12.72 -9.14 -8.65
C TYR A 6 -11.84 -10.23 -8.04
N TYR A 7 -12.27 -11.49 -8.09
CA TYR A 7 -11.48 -12.59 -7.53
C TYR A 7 -10.18 -12.84 -8.31
N LYS A 8 -10.16 -12.57 -9.63
CA LYS A 8 -8.92 -12.58 -10.41
C LYS A 8 -7.90 -11.55 -9.92
N TRP A 9 -8.34 -10.35 -9.54
CA TRP A 9 -7.47 -9.33 -8.96
C TRP A 9 -7.05 -9.68 -7.53
N LEU A 10 -8.00 -10.13 -6.69
CA LEU A 10 -7.76 -10.45 -5.29
C LEU A 10 -6.69 -11.53 -5.11
N HIS A 11 -6.68 -12.55 -5.99
CA HIS A 11 -5.73 -13.66 -5.94
C HIS A 11 -4.63 -13.55 -7.01
N HIS A 12 -4.40 -12.36 -7.56
CA HIS A 12 -3.41 -12.15 -8.60
C HIS A 12 -2.00 -12.47 -8.09
N LYS A 13 -1.33 -13.44 -8.71
CA LYS A 13 0.08 -13.78 -8.47
C LYS A 13 0.96 -12.95 -9.39
N PRO A 14 2.14 -12.49 -8.92
CA PRO A 14 3.00 -11.64 -9.71
C PRO A 14 3.46 -12.36 -10.99
N SER A 15 3.37 -11.66 -12.12
CA SER A 15 3.82 -12.20 -13.40
C SER A 15 5.36 -12.26 -13.48
N LYS A 16 5.89 -13.07 -14.39
CA LYS A 16 7.34 -13.12 -14.67
C LYS A 16 7.95 -11.73 -14.92
N ARG A 17 7.19 -10.86 -15.59
CA ARG A 17 7.58 -9.47 -15.87
C ARG A 17 7.63 -8.62 -14.60
N GLU A 18 6.66 -8.76 -13.71
CA GLU A 18 6.62 -8.02 -12.44
C GLU A 18 7.76 -8.46 -11.52
N ILE A 19 8.06 -9.76 -11.48
CA ILE A 19 9.21 -10.28 -10.72
C ILE A 19 10.52 -9.70 -11.27
N ARG A 20 10.67 -9.65 -12.61
CA ARG A 20 11.82 -8.98 -13.25
C ARG A 20 11.90 -7.50 -12.88
N ASP A 21 10.78 -6.77 -12.98
CA ASP A 21 10.72 -5.34 -12.67
C ASP A 21 11.05 -5.07 -11.18
N GLN A 22 10.62 -5.95 -10.26
CA GLN A 22 10.96 -5.87 -8.83
C GLN A 22 12.46 -6.06 -8.57
N LYS A 23 13.11 -7.03 -9.25
CA LYS A 23 14.56 -7.22 -9.17
C LYS A 23 15.32 -5.99 -9.65
N ILE A 24 14.94 -5.45 -10.80
CA ILE A 24 15.54 -4.22 -11.36
C ILE A 24 15.32 -3.03 -10.42
N LEU A 25 14.12 -2.91 -9.82
CA LEU A 25 13.83 -1.86 -8.86
C LEU A 25 14.76 -1.91 -7.64
N LYS A 26 15.04 -3.11 -7.11
CA LYS A 26 15.98 -3.27 -5.99
C LYS A 26 17.37 -2.71 -6.36
N GLN A 27 17.89 -3.10 -7.52
CA GLN A 27 19.18 -2.60 -8.04
C GLN A 27 19.17 -1.07 -8.24
N ILE A 28 18.09 -0.52 -8.80
CA ILE A 28 17.95 0.95 -8.97
C ILE A 28 18.02 1.66 -7.61
N LYS A 29 17.37 1.12 -6.57
CA LYS A 29 17.40 1.72 -5.23
C LYS A 29 18.80 1.67 -4.61
N GLU A 30 19.53 0.59 -4.81
CA GLU A 30 20.92 0.45 -4.35
C GLU A 30 21.84 1.47 -5.03
N ILE A 31 21.78 1.58 -6.35
CA ILE A 31 22.55 2.57 -7.12
C ILE A 31 22.14 4.00 -6.78
N ALA A 32 20.84 4.25 -6.58
CA ALA A 32 20.36 5.57 -6.18
C ALA A 32 20.87 5.94 -4.77
N LYS A 33 20.92 4.99 -3.84
CA LYS A 33 21.46 5.22 -2.49
C LYS A 33 22.97 5.49 -2.53
N SER A 34 23.74 4.73 -3.31
CA SER A 34 25.19 4.91 -3.39
C SER A 34 25.61 6.22 -4.06
N ASN A 35 24.77 6.77 -4.95
CA ASN A 35 25.05 7.99 -5.72
C ASN A 35 24.20 9.19 -5.27
N ASN A 36 23.58 9.15 -4.08
CA ASN A 36 22.73 10.21 -3.54
C ASN A 36 21.63 10.68 -4.51
N SER A 37 21.02 9.75 -5.24
CA SER A 37 20.00 10.00 -6.26
C SER A 37 20.44 10.96 -7.37
N LEU A 38 21.74 11.06 -7.68
CA LEU A 38 22.23 11.94 -8.75
C LEU A 38 21.78 11.49 -10.14
N PHE A 39 21.62 10.19 -10.35
CA PHE A 39 21.38 9.60 -11.66
C PHE A 39 19.91 9.72 -12.10
N GLY A 40 19.71 10.21 -13.33
CA GLY A 40 18.45 10.07 -14.05
C GLY A 40 18.40 8.78 -14.87
N SER A 41 17.26 8.52 -15.54
CA SER A 41 17.04 7.30 -16.35
C SER A 41 18.20 6.91 -17.28
N PRO A 42 18.80 7.80 -18.09
CA PRO A 42 19.92 7.41 -18.96
C PRO A 42 21.14 6.89 -18.18
N LYS A 43 21.63 7.66 -17.20
CA LYS A 43 22.80 7.25 -16.40
C LYS A 43 22.52 6.00 -15.56
N MET A 44 21.29 5.89 -15.03
CA MET A 44 20.86 4.71 -14.29
C MET A 44 20.86 3.46 -15.17
N THR A 45 20.46 3.58 -16.43
CA THR A 45 20.47 2.46 -17.38
C THR A 45 21.90 2.01 -17.69
N MET A 46 22.82 2.96 -17.89
CA MET A 46 24.23 2.65 -18.10
C MET A 46 24.84 1.94 -16.88
N ALA A 47 24.62 2.48 -15.68
CA ALA A 47 25.12 1.89 -14.44
C ALA A 47 24.56 0.47 -14.21
N LEU A 48 23.26 0.26 -14.44
CA LEU A 48 22.64 -1.07 -14.32
C LEU A 48 23.24 -2.09 -15.29
N ASN A 49 23.43 -1.71 -16.56
CA ASN A 49 23.97 -2.62 -17.56
C ASN A 49 25.47 -2.87 -17.36
N ALA A 50 26.21 -1.90 -16.81
CA ALA A 50 27.63 -2.08 -16.47
C ALA A 50 27.86 -3.06 -15.30
N GLN A 51 26.91 -3.14 -14.34
CA GLN A 51 26.98 -4.06 -13.21
C GLN A 51 26.43 -5.46 -13.50
N ARG A 52 25.86 -5.69 -14.70
CA ARG A 52 25.31 -7.00 -15.06
C ARG A 52 26.41 -7.99 -15.38
N LYS A 53 26.16 -9.25 -15.03
CA LYS A 53 27.00 -10.38 -15.41
C LYS A 53 26.87 -10.66 -16.91
N GLU A 54 27.91 -11.23 -17.50
CA GLU A 54 27.90 -11.69 -18.87
C GLU A 54 26.77 -12.73 -19.07
N GLY A 55 26.02 -12.59 -20.18
CA GLY A 55 24.86 -13.44 -20.50
C GLY A 55 23.52 -12.96 -19.95
N GLU A 56 23.48 -11.95 -19.07
CA GLU A 56 22.20 -11.37 -18.64
C GLU A 56 21.60 -10.43 -19.71
N PRO A 57 20.26 -10.45 -19.92
CA PRO A 57 19.62 -9.61 -20.93
C PRO A 57 19.72 -8.12 -20.56
N VAL A 58 20.11 -7.29 -21.54
CA VAL A 58 20.23 -5.84 -21.42
C VAL A 58 18.91 -5.20 -20.96
N VAL A 59 18.99 -4.21 -20.07
CA VAL A 59 17.83 -3.43 -19.65
C VAL A 59 17.73 -2.18 -20.51
N TYR A 60 16.62 -2.03 -21.20
CA TYR A 60 16.34 -0.84 -22.01
C TYR A 60 15.96 0.37 -21.15
N ARG A 61 16.37 1.57 -21.59
CA ARG A 61 16.08 2.84 -20.92
C ARG A 61 14.59 3.07 -20.66
N ARG A 62 13.70 2.68 -21.57
CA ARG A 62 12.25 2.83 -21.42
C ARG A 62 11.71 2.07 -20.20
N THR A 63 12.27 0.89 -19.93
CA THR A 63 11.92 0.07 -18.76
C THR A 63 12.38 0.74 -17.48
N VAL A 64 13.63 1.19 -17.43
CA VAL A 64 14.19 1.91 -16.26
C VAL A 64 13.39 3.18 -15.97
N SER A 65 13.13 4.00 -17.01
CA SER A 65 12.35 5.23 -16.89
C SER A 65 10.96 4.96 -16.29
N ARG A 66 10.24 3.96 -16.81
CA ARG A 66 8.94 3.54 -16.30
C ARG A 66 9.00 3.12 -14.83
N ILE A 67 9.95 2.26 -14.46
CA ILE A 67 10.09 1.76 -13.08
C ILE A 67 10.41 2.91 -12.13
N MET A 68 11.37 3.78 -12.47
CA MET A 68 11.70 4.97 -11.69
C MET A 68 10.46 5.85 -11.49
N CYS A 69 9.71 6.11 -12.55
CA CYS A 69 8.55 6.99 -12.54
C CYS A 69 7.40 6.44 -11.66
N VAL A 70 7.08 5.15 -11.79
CA VAL A 70 6.04 4.49 -10.97
C VAL A 70 6.38 4.51 -9.48
N ASN A 71 7.67 4.44 -9.15
CA ASN A 71 8.13 4.37 -7.76
C ASN A 71 8.58 5.73 -7.21
N GLY A 72 8.40 6.82 -7.96
CA GLY A 72 8.77 8.17 -7.52
C GLY A 72 10.28 8.39 -7.35
N ILE A 73 11.12 7.56 -7.97
CA ILE A 73 12.59 7.70 -7.91
C ILE A 73 13.00 8.78 -8.91
N ARG A 74 13.54 9.88 -8.39
CA ARG A 74 13.90 11.06 -9.19
C ARG A 74 15.38 11.39 -9.02
N THR A 75 15.91 12.16 -9.96
CA THR A 75 17.25 12.72 -9.84
C THR A 75 17.23 13.90 -8.87
N SER A 76 18.27 14.06 -8.05
CA SER A 76 18.43 15.22 -7.18
C SER A 76 18.73 16.51 -7.95
N LYS A 77 19.11 16.42 -9.23
CA LYS A 77 19.45 17.61 -10.04
C LYS A 77 18.20 18.43 -10.36
N GLY A 78 18.07 19.62 -9.76
CA GLY A 78 16.89 20.50 -9.88
C GLY A 78 16.40 20.71 -11.31
N ARG A 79 17.29 20.97 -12.28
CA ARG A 79 16.95 21.13 -13.72
C ARG A 79 16.13 19.97 -14.27
N PHE A 80 16.42 18.75 -13.81
CA PHE A 80 15.81 17.51 -14.30
C PHE A 80 14.79 16.92 -13.31
N ASN A 81 14.75 17.42 -12.07
CA ASN A 81 13.81 17.03 -11.04
C ASN A 81 12.48 17.77 -11.20
N LYS A 82 11.81 17.55 -12.34
CA LYS A 82 10.49 18.13 -12.60
C LYS A 82 9.41 17.17 -12.14
N ASN A 83 8.44 17.67 -11.38
CA ASN A 83 7.24 16.93 -11.00
C ASN A 83 6.35 16.68 -12.23
N ILE A 84 6.71 15.67 -13.04
CA ILE A 84 5.82 15.17 -14.08
C ILE A 84 4.70 14.40 -13.38
N ILE A 85 3.51 14.99 -13.32
CA ILE A 85 2.28 14.28 -12.95
C ILE A 85 1.99 13.31 -14.09
N ILE A 86 2.18 12.01 -13.85
CA ILE A 86 1.78 11.00 -14.83
C ILE A 86 0.24 10.98 -14.82
N SER A 87 -0.40 11.65 -15.78
CA SER A 87 -1.87 11.68 -15.94
C SER A 87 -2.50 10.31 -16.28
N ARG A 88 -1.68 9.24 -16.35
CA ARG A 88 -2.02 7.90 -16.83
C ARG A 88 -1.98 6.82 -15.73
N GLN A 89 -1.95 7.20 -14.46
CA GLN A 89 -2.26 6.26 -13.37
C GLN A 89 -3.79 6.14 -13.33
N ARG A 90 -4.35 4.92 -13.42
CA ARG A 90 -5.77 4.74 -13.06
C ARG A 90 -5.94 5.34 -11.66
N PRO A 91 -6.81 6.34 -11.46
CA PRO A 91 -6.90 6.99 -10.17
C PRO A 91 -7.24 5.93 -9.13
N LYS A 92 -6.52 5.92 -8.01
CA LYS A 92 -6.79 5.04 -6.84
C LYS A 92 -8.27 5.04 -6.43
N ARG A 93 -9.00 6.11 -6.80
CA ARG A 93 -10.48 6.19 -6.77
C ARG A 93 -11.17 4.96 -7.33
N GLN A 94 -10.73 4.28 -8.39
CA GLN A 94 -11.44 3.08 -8.87
C GLN A 94 -11.27 1.88 -7.92
N GLN A 95 -10.13 1.73 -7.27
CA GLN A 95 -9.91 0.68 -6.27
C GLN A 95 -10.68 0.99 -4.97
N GLU A 96 -10.73 2.26 -4.56
CA GLU A 96 -11.53 2.75 -3.44
C GLU A 96 -13.03 2.69 -3.72
N ILE A 97 -13.49 3.04 -4.93
CA ILE A 97 -14.89 2.88 -5.36
C ILE A 97 -15.25 1.39 -5.38
N CYS A 98 -14.37 0.50 -5.85
CA CYS A 98 -14.59 -0.93 -5.79
C CYS A 98 -14.63 -1.46 -4.34
N LEU A 99 -13.71 -1.02 -3.46
CA LEU A 99 -13.71 -1.38 -2.03
C LEU A 99 -14.95 -0.84 -1.31
N ASN A 100 -15.36 0.40 -1.58
CA ASN A 100 -16.53 1.03 -0.99
C ASN A 100 -17.85 0.41 -1.48
N VAL A 101 -17.92 -0.07 -2.73
CA VAL A 101 -19.07 -0.85 -3.24
C VAL A 101 -19.15 -2.24 -2.62
N ILE A 102 -18.02 -2.84 -2.23
CA ILE A 102 -17.96 -4.17 -1.60
C ILE A 102 -18.24 -4.11 -0.09
N LEU A 103 -17.72 -3.08 0.60
CA LEU A 103 -17.85 -2.90 2.07
C LEU A 103 -19.14 -2.17 2.48
N MET A 104 -19.76 -1.42 1.58
CA MET A 104 -21.08 -0.80 1.80
C MET A 104 -21.95 -1.05 0.55
N PRO A 105 -22.89 -2.01 0.56
CA PRO A 105 -23.94 -1.97 -0.43
C PRO A 105 -24.76 -0.72 -0.07
N THR A 106 -24.61 0.36 -0.83
CA THR A 106 -25.72 1.33 -0.92
C THR A 106 -26.89 0.49 -1.38
N SER A 107 -27.80 0.22 -0.43
CA SER A 107 -29.07 -0.45 -0.67
C SER A 107 -29.63 0.09 -1.99
N PRO A 108 -30.13 -0.75 -2.91
CA PRO A 108 -30.71 -0.24 -4.13
C PRO A 108 -31.74 0.81 -3.74
N ILE A 109 -31.75 1.94 -4.44
CA ILE A 109 -32.79 2.95 -4.32
C ILE A 109 -34.12 2.23 -4.59
N LYS A 110 -34.75 1.75 -3.52
CA LYS A 110 -36.10 1.24 -3.51
C LYS A 110 -36.94 2.39 -3.01
N ASN A 111 -37.75 2.88 -3.93
CA ASN A 111 -38.75 3.92 -3.76
C ASN A 111 -39.43 3.85 -2.36
N GLY A 112 -39.50 5.01 -1.70
CA GLY A 112 -40.54 5.39 -0.74
C GLY A 112 -40.64 4.72 0.63
N ALA A 113 -40.08 3.53 0.90
CA ALA A 113 -40.65 2.72 1.99
C ALA A 113 -39.66 2.08 3.00
N GLN A 114 -38.62 2.76 3.51
CA GLN A 114 -37.89 2.28 4.72
C GLN A 114 -37.24 3.39 5.58
N ILE A 115 -37.86 4.57 5.71
CA ILE A 115 -37.38 5.62 6.64
C ILE A 115 -37.56 5.22 8.13
N SER A 116 -38.26 4.12 8.44
CA SER A 116 -38.66 3.75 9.81
C SER A 116 -37.63 2.93 10.63
N ARG A 117 -36.66 2.23 10.04
CA ARG A 117 -35.82 1.29 10.82
C ARG A 117 -34.45 1.79 11.30
N LYS A 118 -34.11 3.07 11.08
CA LYS A 118 -32.79 3.59 11.46
C LYS A 118 -32.66 4.04 12.93
N ARG A 119 -33.75 4.05 13.69
CA ARG A 119 -33.73 4.46 15.12
C ARG A 119 -33.45 3.33 16.12
N ARG A 120 -33.36 2.05 15.72
CA ARG A 120 -33.08 0.93 16.66
C ARG A 120 -31.64 0.42 16.68
N PHE A 121 -30.82 0.68 15.67
CA PHE A 121 -29.47 0.07 15.58
C PHE A 121 -28.38 0.81 16.37
N LEU A 122 -28.58 2.11 16.67
CA LEU A 122 -27.62 2.90 17.45
C LEU A 122 -27.73 2.69 18.97
N ALA A 123 -28.76 1.98 19.44
CA ALA A 123 -28.92 1.66 20.87
C ALA A 123 -28.07 0.45 21.29
N THR A 124 -27.76 -0.47 20.38
CA THR A 124 -27.08 -1.73 20.72
C THR A 124 -25.55 -1.60 20.77
N ILE A 125 -24.94 -0.74 19.96
CA ILE A 125 -23.47 -0.60 19.89
C ILE A 125 -22.89 0.16 21.10
N LYS A 126 -23.61 1.14 21.65
CA LYS A 126 -23.16 1.86 22.86
C LYS A 126 -23.11 0.99 24.12
N LYS A 127 -23.82 -0.15 24.15
CA LYS A 127 -23.84 -1.07 25.30
C LYS A 127 -22.57 -1.93 25.40
N TYR A 128 -21.97 -2.28 24.26
CA TYR A 128 -20.82 -3.19 24.20
C TYR A 128 -19.45 -2.52 24.34
N PHE A 129 -19.33 -1.22 24.08
CA PHE A 129 -18.05 -0.52 24.21
C PHE A 129 -17.74 -0.06 25.65
N PHE A 130 -18.75 0.10 26.51
CA PHE A 130 -18.56 0.53 27.91
C PHE A 130 -18.24 -0.64 28.86
N ALA A 131 -18.54 -1.88 28.48
CA ALA A 131 -18.36 -3.06 29.33
C ALA A 131 -16.94 -3.67 29.27
N GLN A 132 -16.15 -3.35 28.23
CA GLN A 132 -14.80 -3.92 28.06
C GLN A 132 -13.70 -3.16 28.81
N PHE A 133 -13.98 -1.94 29.28
CA PHE A 133 -12.96 -1.06 29.91
C PHE A 133 -12.86 -1.23 31.44
N LEU A 134 -13.88 -1.78 32.10
CA LEU A 134 -13.90 -1.95 33.56
C LEU A 134 -13.30 -3.27 34.06
N THR A 135 -13.04 -4.25 33.18
CA THR A 135 -12.45 -5.54 33.57
C THR A 135 -10.92 -5.58 33.40
N PHE A 136 -10.29 -4.55 32.84
CA PHE A 136 -8.82 -4.51 32.65
C PHE A 136 -8.08 -3.82 33.82
N THR A 137 -8.79 -3.11 34.70
CA THR A 137 -8.19 -2.37 35.82
C THR A 137 -8.16 -3.14 37.14
N ILE A 138 -8.88 -4.25 37.28
CA ILE A 138 -8.90 -5.06 38.51
C ILE A 138 -7.72 -6.05 38.56
N ASP A 139 -7.22 -6.52 37.41
CA ASP A 139 -6.19 -7.57 37.36
C ASP A 139 -4.75 -7.07 37.60
N ILE A 140 -4.50 -5.76 37.59
CA ILE A 140 -3.17 -5.18 37.87
C ILE A 140 -2.92 -5.02 39.38
N GLN A 141 -3.96 -5.03 40.22
CA GLN A 141 -3.83 -4.81 41.67
C GLN A 141 -3.46 -6.07 42.47
N PHE A 142 -3.45 -7.27 41.86
CA PHE A 142 -3.22 -8.54 42.59
C PHE A 142 -1.84 -9.19 42.36
N ALA A 143 -0.90 -8.50 41.71
CA ALA A 143 0.42 -9.04 41.40
C ALA A 143 1.55 -8.18 41.99
N MET A 144 1.59 -8.04 43.33
CA MET A 144 2.80 -7.65 44.05
C MET A 144 3.05 -8.62 45.20
N PRO A 145 4.17 -9.37 45.24
CA PRO A 145 4.57 -10.07 46.45
C PRO A 145 5.09 -9.07 47.48
N LEU A 146 4.48 -9.08 48.67
CA LEU A 146 4.98 -8.40 49.86
C LEU A 146 6.37 -8.90 50.20
N VAL A 147 7.33 -7.99 50.27
CA VAL A 147 8.62 -8.18 50.92
C VAL A 147 8.52 -7.49 52.28
N ASP A 148 8.32 -8.28 53.34
CA ASP A 148 8.51 -7.91 54.74
C ASP A 148 9.45 -9.00 55.31
N VAL A 149 10.71 -8.78 55.70
CA VAL A 149 11.30 -7.96 56.78
C VAL A 149 10.92 -8.47 58.19
N MET A 150 11.96 -8.90 58.94
CA MET A 150 12.07 -9.28 60.38
C MET A 150 11.58 -10.71 60.72
N ILE A 151 12.33 -11.61 61.39
CA ILE A 151 13.35 -11.51 62.44
C ILE A 151 14.46 -12.54 62.18
#